data_AF-A0A1I6ZVT0-F1
#
_entry.id   AF-A0A1I6ZVT0-F1
#
_cell.length_a   1.000
_cell.length_b   1.000
_cell.length_c   1.000
_cell.angle_alpha   90.00
_cell.angle_beta   90.00
_cell.angle_gamma   90.00
#
_symmetry.space_group_name_H-M   'P 1'
#
loop_
_entity.id
_entity.type
_entity.pdbx_description
1 polymer ?
#
loop_
_entity_poly.entity_id
_entity_poly.type
_entity_poly.pdbx_seq_one_letter_code
_entity_poly.pdbx_strand_id
1 'polypeptide(L)'
;MPLINLYFLTFEALILVLFLVCLHNACQRGFWVVWQLLAGVFFGLLLEWATIQQLNAYEYGNFLAMLGPVPAVIGVAWGTIIYSVRSFSDKTNLPEWARPVLDGLMALNIDLSVDAVAIRLGMWDWGKGLDYQYFGVPYNNFWAWFWVVFSFSASLRLLSKLPGLWGRWFSPAGAILCGTAGVLITNELITSIPNELIHYATIIAVLGSALILVLVLRPEVSTQPHDAFVFLVPLGFHAYFLIAGLVSNAILDPPFLLVVSMAMCIIALWLHRNALNNWYRSNAVAPEDTGSSRKEYNTFKKT
;
A
#
# COMPACT_ATOMS: atom_id res chain seq x y z
N MET A 1 -2.23 16.20 29.87
CA MET A 1 -2.54 15.57 28.57
C MET A 1 -1.26 14.97 28.04
N PRO A 2 -1.23 13.71 27.59
CA PRO A 2 -0.03 13.19 26.93
C PRO A 2 0.32 14.12 25.76
N LEU A 3 1.59 14.47 25.61
CA LEU A 3 2.03 15.28 24.48
C LEU A 3 1.63 14.57 23.19
N ILE A 4 1.00 15.30 22.27
CA ILE A 4 0.74 14.81 20.92
C ILE A 4 2.09 14.50 20.28
N ASN A 5 2.33 13.24 19.92
CA ASN A 5 3.53 12.86 19.19
C ASN A 5 3.41 13.42 17.76
N LEU A 6 4.29 14.36 17.41
CA LEU A 6 4.25 15.04 16.12
C LEU A 6 4.43 14.06 14.94
N TYR A 7 5.17 12.97 15.13
CA TYR A 7 5.31 11.93 14.12
C TYR A 7 3.96 11.26 13.85
N PHE A 8 3.20 10.93 14.89
CA PHE A 8 1.88 10.31 14.72
C PHE A 8 0.93 11.25 13.98
N LEU A 9 0.86 12.51 14.42
CA LEU A 9 -0.03 13.50 13.80
C LEU A 9 0.30 13.74 12.32
N THR A 10 1.58 13.89 12.00
CA THR A 10 2.02 14.14 10.61
C THR A 10 1.86 12.92 9.73
N PHE A 11 2.08 11.71 10.27
CA PHE A 11 1.78 10.46 9.58
C PHE A 11 0.27 10.33 9.31
N GLU A 12 -0.58 10.59 10.32
CA GLU A 12 -2.03 10.54 10.17
C GLU A 12 -2.52 11.51 9.09
N ALA A 13 -2.04 12.76 9.13
CA ALA A 13 -2.36 13.76 8.13
C ALA A 13 -1.94 13.31 6.72
N LEU A 14 -0.74 12.75 6.57
CA LEU A 14 -0.26 12.20 5.30
C LEU A 14 -1.17 11.07 4.79
N ILE A 15 -1.47 10.08 5.63
CA ILE A 15 -2.31 8.95 5.23
C ILE A 15 -3.70 9.43 4.80
N LEU A 16 -4.28 10.39 5.51
CA LEU A 16 -5.57 10.96 5.14
C LEU A 16 -5.51 11.72 3.81
N VAL A 17 -4.44 12.48 3.55
CA VAL A 17 -4.24 13.14 2.24
C VAL A 17 -4.11 12.10 1.12
N LEU A 18 -3.28 11.06 1.30
CA LEU A 18 -3.12 9.98 0.33
C LEU A 18 -4.43 9.23 0.08
N PHE A 19 -5.20 9.00 1.14
CA PHE A 19 -6.52 8.38 1.05
C PHE A 19 -7.50 9.25 0.27
N LEU A 20 -7.55 10.57 0.52
CA LEU A 20 -8.41 11.49 -0.21
C LEU A 20 -8.05 11.53 -1.70
N VAL A 21 -6.77 11.43 -2.05
CA VAL A 21 -6.30 11.30 -3.43
C VAL A 21 -6.81 9.99 -4.06
N CYS A 22 -6.68 8.86 -3.35
CA CYS A 22 -7.19 7.57 -3.82
C CYS A 22 -8.72 7.57 -3.95
N LEU A 23 -9.43 8.18 -2.99
CA LEU A 23 -10.88 8.31 -2.97
C LEU A 23 -11.36 9.16 -4.14
N HIS A 24 -10.70 10.30 -4.40
CA HIS A 24 -11.01 11.14 -5.54
C HIS A 24 -10.92 10.36 -6.85
N ASN A 25 -9.85 9.57 -7.02
CA ASN A 25 -9.74 8.72 -8.21
C ASN A 25 -10.80 7.61 -8.26
N ALA A 26 -11.07 6.96 -7.12
CA ALA A 26 -12.09 5.93 -7.05
C ALA A 26 -13.47 6.48 -7.44
N CYS A 27 -13.81 7.69 -6.98
CA CYS A 27 -15.04 8.39 -7.35
C CYS A 27 -15.13 8.65 -8.86
N GLN A 28 -14.04 9.06 -9.52
CA GLN A 28 -14.00 9.25 -10.98
C GLN A 28 -14.24 7.95 -11.76
N ARG A 29 -13.87 6.80 -11.17
CA ARG A 29 -14.05 5.47 -11.77
C ARG A 29 -15.40 4.84 -11.44
N GLY A 30 -16.16 5.44 -10.54
CA GLY A 30 -17.51 5.03 -10.17
C GLY A 30 -17.63 4.41 -8.78
N PHE A 31 -18.86 4.40 -8.26
CA PHE A 31 -19.16 4.03 -6.88
C PHE A 31 -18.66 2.62 -6.49
N TRP A 32 -18.65 1.66 -7.41
CA TRP A 32 -18.16 0.30 -7.12
C TRP A 32 -16.65 0.27 -6.82
N VAL A 33 -15.87 1.20 -7.39
CA VAL A 33 -14.43 1.32 -7.12
C VAL A 33 -14.21 1.99 -5.75
N VAL A 34 -15.06 2.95 -5.38
CA VAL A 34 -15.09 3.50 -4.01
C VAL A 34 -15.35 2.39 -3.00
N TRP A 35 -16.31 1.50 -3.29
CA TRP A 35 -16.58 0.36 -2.43
C TRP A 35 -15.38 -0.58 -2.29
N GLN A 36 -14.61 -0.82 -3.36
CA GLN A 36 -13.35 -1.58 -3.27
C GLN A 36 -12.31 -0.94 -2.36
N LEU A 37 -12.15 0.39 -2.44
CA LEU A 37 -11.22 1.13 -1.59
C LEU A 37 -11.64 1.03 -0.11
N LEU A 38 -12.93 1.28 0.19
CA LEU A 38 -13.46 1.18 1.55
C LEU A 38 -13.40 -0.25 2.09
N ALA A 39 -13.64 -1.26 1.25
CA ALA A 39 -13.48 -2.66 1.64
C ALA A 39 -12.03 -2.97 2.03
N GLY A 40 -11.04 -2.38 1.36
CA GLY A 40 -9.64 -2.47 1.78
C GLY A 40 -9.38 -1.86 3.17
N VAL A 41 -10.05 -0.74 3.48
CA VAL A 41 -9.98 -0.12 4.82
C VAL A 41 -10.57 -1.03 5.89
N PHE A 42 -11.79 -1.54 5.66
CA PHE A 42 -12.44 -2.46 6.60
C PHE A 42 -11.67 -3.76 6.77
N PHE A 43 -11.13 -4.30 5.67
CA PHE A 43 -10.26 -5.47 5.70
C PHE A 43 -9.02 -5.23 6.57
N GLY A 44 -8.33 -4.11 6.38
CA GLY A 44 -7.18 -3.73 7.19
C GLY A 44 -7.52 -3.65 8.68
N LEU A 45 -8.59 -2.93 9.06
CA LEU A 45 -9.02 -2.83 10.47
C LEU A 45 -9.36 -4.20 11.08
N LEU A 46 -10.09 -5.03 10.34
CA LEU A 46 -10.48 -6.36 10.81
C LEU A 46 -9.27 -7.26 11.00
N LEU A 47 -8.35 -7.24 10.05
CA LEU A 47 -7.12 -8.03 10.10
C LEU A 47 -6.25 -7.63 11.29
N GLU A 48 -5.98 -6.33 11.46
CA GLU A 48 -5.19 -5.78 12.56
C GLU A 48 -5.78 -6.20 13.90
N TRP A 49 -7.10 -6.04 14.04
CA TRP A 49 -7.80 -6.43 15.25
C TRP A 49 -7.68 -7.94 15.50
N ALA A 50 -7.90 -8.76 14.47
CA ALA A 50 -7.78 -10.22 14.59
C ALA A 50 -6.35 -10.65 14.96
N THR A 51 -5.33 -10.02 14.37
CA THR A 51 -3.92 -10.35 14.58
C THR A 51 -3.49 -10.00 16.01
N ILE A 52 -3.88 -8.83 16.52
CA ILE A 52 -3.60 -8.43 17.90
C ILE A 52 -4.30 -9.38 18.88
N GLN A 53 -5.59 -9.66 18.69
CA GLN A 53 -6.35 -10.50 19.61
C GLN A 53 -5.92 -11.97 19.61
N GLN A 54 -5.54 -12.52 18.45
CA GLN A 54 -5.16 -13.93 18.33
C GLN A 54 -3.71 -14.17 18.74
N LEU A 55 -2.81 -13.26 18.38
CA LEU A 55 -1.37 -13.52 18.48
C LEU A 55 -0.68 -12.69 19.57
N ASN A 56 -1.34 -11.68 20.15
CA ASN A 56 -0.71 -10.66 21.01
C ASN A 56 0.64 -10.19 20.41
N ALA A 57 0.64 -9.98 19.09
CA ALA A 57 1.88 -9.90 18.33
C ALA A 57 2.64 -8.57 18.53
N TYR A 58 1.91 -7.47 18.76
CA TYR A 58 2.43 -6.12 18.97
C TYR A 58 1.34 -5.22 19.55
N GLU A 59 1.76 -4.06 20.06
CA GLU A 59 0.88 -3.02 20.57
C GLU A 59 1.10 -1.71 19.81
N TYR A 60 0.02 -1.01 19.47
CA TYR A 60 0.10 0.31 18.86
C TYR A 60 0.32 1.41 19.90
N GLY A 61 1.04 2.45 19.51
CA GLY A 61 1.04 3.72 20.21
C GLY A 61 -0.33 4.41 20.14
N ASN A 62 -0.46 5.54 20.82
CA ASN A 62 -1.72 6.29 20.89
C ASN A 62 -1.87 7.29 19.73
N PHE A 63 -2.62 6.91 18.70
CA PHE A 63 -3.03 7.78 17.60
C PHE A 63 -4.29 8.59 17.96
N LEU A 64 -4.67 9.58 17.15
CA LEU A 64 -5.83 10.43 17.43
C LEU A 64 -7.15 9.67 17.53
N ALA A 65 -7.35 8.68 16.64
CA ALA A 65 -8.55 7.86 16.59
C ALA A 65 -8.20 6.38 16.71
N MET A 66 -8.61 5.76 17.82
CA MET A 66 -8.40 4.35 18.13
C MET A 66 -9.74 3.59 18.10
N LEU A 67 -9.73 2.38 17.54
CA LEU A 67 -10.82 1.42 17.55
C LEU A 67 -10.38 0.20 18.37
N GLY A 68 -10.61 0.25 19.68
CA GLY A 68 -9.96 -0.69 20.61
C GLY A 68 -8.44 -0.51 20.55
N PRO A 69 -7.65 -1.59 20.33
CA PRO A 69 -6.19 -1.48 20.22
C PRO A 69 -5.70 -1.00 18.85
N VAL A 70 -6.57 -0.90 17.84
CA VAL A 70 -6.18 -0.62 16.45
C VAL A 70 -6.42 0.85 16.10
N PRO A 71 -5.42 1.61 15.64
CA PRO A 71 -5.63 2.96 15.14
C PRO A 71 -6.48 2.94 13.86
N ALA A 72 -7.49 3.79 13.79
CA ALA A 72 -8.35 3.91 12.61
C ALA A 72 -7.55 4.22 11.34
N VAL A 73 -6.49 5.02 11.49
CA VAL A 73 -5.62 5.42 10.37
C VAL A 73 -4.83 4.25 9.77
N ILE A 74 -4.56 3.18 10.53
CA ILE A 74 -3.85 2.01 10.00
C ILE A 74 -4.75 1.25 9.04
N GLY A 75 -6.04 1.13 9.35
CA GLY A 75 -7.03 0.65 8.38
C GLY A 75 -7.05 1.49 7.09
N VAL A 76 -7.06 2.82 7.25
CA VAL A 76 -7.01 3.74 6.11
C VAL A 76 -5.72 3.57 5.29
N ALA A 77 -4.58 3.37 5.95
CA ALA A 77 -3.30 3.08 5.31
C ALA A 77 -3.38 1.77 4.50
N TRP A 78 -3.89 0.68 5.07
CA TRP A 78 -4.09 -0.58 4.36
C TRP A 78 -4.95 -0.43 3.11
N GLY A 79 -6.11 0.23 3.22
CA GLY A 79 -6.98 0.47 2.07
C GLY A 79 -6.29 1.29 0.97
N THR A 80 -5.57 2.33 1.37
CA THR A 80 -4.77 3.20 0.48
C THR A 80 -3.68 2.42 -0.25
N ILE A 81 -2.90 1.60 0.48
CA ILE A 81 -1.81 0.77 -0.08
C ILE A 81 -2.38 -0.24 -1.07
N ILE A 82 -3.38 -1.04 -0.65
CA ILE A 82 -4.00 -2.08 -1.49
C ILE A 82 -4.57 -1.46 -2.77
N TYR A 83 -5.26 -0.32 -2.65
CA TYR A 83 -5.80 0.38 -3.80
C TYR A 83 -4.71 0.85 -4.77
N SER A 84 -3.63 1.42 -4.22
CA SER A 84 -2.50 1.92 -4.99
C SER A 84 -1.81 0.81 -5.76
N VAL A 85 -1.36 -0.25 -5.07
CA VAL A 85 -0.61 -1.34 -5.71
C VAL A 85 -1.44 -2.06 -6.77
N ARG A 86 -2.74 -2.30 -6.51
CA ARG A 86 -3.66 -2.88 -7.50
C ARG A 86 -3.81 -1.99 -8.73
N SER A 87 -3.95 -0.69 -8.50
CA SER A 87 -4.05 0.30 -9.58
C SER A 87 -2.76 0.42 -10.39
N PHE A 88 -1.61 0.06 -9.82
CA PHE A 88 -0.33 -0.07 -10.53
C PHE A 88 -0.28 -1.37 -11.32
N SER A 89 -0.52 -2.52 -10.68
CA SER A 89 -0.43 -3.83 -11.35
C SER A 89 -1.45 -3.99 -12.48
N ASP A 90 -2.61 -3.31 -12.40
CA ASP A 90 -3.61 -3.26 -13.48
C ASP A 90 -3.13 -2.58 -14.75
N LYS A 91 -2.08 -1.76 -14.65
CA LYS A 91 -1.45 -1.07 -15.78
C LYS A 91 -0.28 -1.83 -16.36
N THR A 92 0.04 -2.98 -15.77
CA THR A 92 1.06 -3.84 -16.31
C THR A 92 0.46 -4.79 -17.34
N ASN A 93 1.30 -5.27 -18.26
CA ASN A 93 0.97 -6.36 -19.15
C ASN A 93 0.94 -7.75 -18.46
N LEU A 94 1.05 -7.82 -17.12
CA LEU A 94 1.01 -9.10 -16.41
C LEU A 94 -0.33 -9.80 -16.60
N PRO A 95 -0.32 -11.14 -16.72
CA PRO A 95 -1.55 -11.91 -16.68
C PRO A 95 -2.22 -11.71 -15.32
N GLU A 96 -3.56 -11.72 -15.30
CA GLU A 96 -4.34 -11.34 -14.11
C GLU A 96 -3.98 -12.12 -12.85
N TRP A 97 -3.60 -13.40 -12.98
CA TRP A 97 -3.24 -14.26 -11.86
C TRP A 97 -1.90 -13.86 -11.21
N ALA A 98 -1.00 -13.21 -11.96
CA ALA A 98 0.30 -12.75 -11.46
C ALA A 98 0.24 -11.35 -10.83
N ARG A 99 -0.81 -10.58 -11.10
CA ARG A 99 -0.97 -9.22 -10.55
C ARG A 99 -1.02 -9.19 -9.01
N PRO A 100 -1.74 -10.09 -8.31
CA PRO A 100 -1.68 -10.17 -6.85
C PRO A 100 -0.28 -10.43 -6.29
N VAL A 101 0.57 -11.16 -7.01
CA VAL A 101 1.97 -11.40 -6.59
C VAL A 101 2.74 -10.09 -6.62
N LEU A 102 2.61 -9.31 -7.70
CA LEU A 102 3.21 -7.98 -7.79
C LEU A 102 2.64 -7.04 -6.71
N ASP A 103 1.33 -7.07 -6.46
CA ASP A 103 0.67 -6.27 -5.43
C ASP A 103 1.28 -6.52 -4.05
N GLY A 104 1.46 -7.79 -3.67
CA GLY A 104 2.10 -8.19 -2.40
C GLY A 104 3.56 -7.73 -2.31
N LEU A 105 4.35 -7.89 -3.38
CA LEU A 105 5.75 -7.45 -3.40
C LEU A 105 5.89 -5.92 -3.31
N MET A 106 4.97 -5.17 -3.92
CA MET A 106 4.95 -3.71 -3.79
C MET A 106 4.60 -3.25 -2.38
N ALA A 107 3.70 -3.96 -1.70
CA ALA A 107 3.42 -3.71 -0.29
C ALA A 107 4.64 -4.00 0.59
N LEU A 108 5.37 -5.09 0.31
CA LEU A 108 6.63 -5.37 1.00
C LEU A 108 7.73 -4.35 0.75
N ASN A 109 7.80 -3.79 -0.46
CA ASN A 109 8.72 -2.70 -0.73
C ASN A 109 8.47 -1.51 0.22
N ILE A 110 7.20 -1.21 0.54
CA ILE A 110 6.86 -0.18 1.53
C ILE A 110 7.28 -0.65 2.92
N ASP A 111 6.84 -1.83 3.36
CA ASP A 111 7.06 -2.34 4.72
C ASP A 111 8.55 -2.42 5.12
N LEU A 112 9.40 -2.90 4.20
CA LEU A 112 10.85 -3.04 4.41
C LEU A 112 11.56 -1.74 4.81
N SER A 113 11.03 -0.57 4.41
CA SER A 113 11.58 0.74 4.77
C SER A 113 10.85 1.44 5.93
N VAL A 114 9.65 0.97 6.27
CA VAL A 114 8.71 1.64 7.18
C VAL A 114 8.83 1.07 8.58
N ASP A 115 8.69 -0.24 8.74
CA ASP A 115 8.36 -0.85 10.03
C ASP A 115 9.46 -0.64 11.08
N ALA A 116 10.71 -0.92 10.71
CA ALA A 116 11.84 -0.72 11.60
C ALA A 116 12.03 0.75 12.04
N VAL A 117 11.64 1.71 11.20
CA VAL A 117 11.66 3.13 11.58
C VAL A 117 10.47 3.47 12.46
N ALA A 118 9.28 2.97 12.13
CA ALA A 118 8.04 3.23 12.85
C ALA A 118 8.10 2.79 14.32
N ILE A 119 8.67 1.60 14.59
CA ILE A 119 8.82 1.11 15.97
C ILE A 119 9.76 1.99 16.79
N ARG A 120 10.79 2.58 16.17
CA ARG A 120 11.70 3.52 16.83
C ARG A 120 11.05 4.88 17.08
N LEU A 121 10.07 5.27 16.26
CA LEU A 121 9.24 6.45 16.48
C LEU A 121 8.12 6.21 17.51
N GLY A 122 8.03 4.99 18.04
CA GLY A 122 7.04 4.56 19.03
C GLY A 122 5.65 4.29 18.45
N MET A 123 5.51 4.23 17.12
CA MET A 123 4.21 4.05 16.46
C MET A 123 3.54 2.72 16.80
N TRP A 124 4.35 1.67 16.96
CA TRP A 124 3.96 0.39 17.53
C TRP A 124 5.20 -0.32 18.10
N ASP A 125 5.00 -1.37 18.89
CA ASP A 125 6.06 -2.16 19.50
C ASP A 125 5.75 -3.66 19.40
N TRP A 126 6.69 -4.42 18.85
CA TRP A 126 6.63 -5.88 18.74
C TRP A 126 6.96 -6.61 20.07
N GLY A 127 7.42 -5.90 21.10
CA GLY A 127 7.73 -6.46 22.42
C GLY A 127 8.94 -7.40 22.43
N LYS A 128 9.77 -7.37 21.37
CA LYS A 128 10.96 -8.24 21.21
C LYS A 128 12.29 -7.49 21.35
N GLY A 129 12.26 -6.14 21.39
CA GLY A 129 13.45 -5.29 21.42
C GLY A 129 14.02 -5.02 20.02
N LEU A 130 14.83 -3.96 19.89
CA LEU A 130 15.32 -3.45 18.60
C LEU A 130 16.44 -4.31 17.94
N ASP A 131 17.04 -5.23 18.69
CA ASP A 131 18.06 -6.16 18.17
C ASP A 131 17.44 -7.45 17.60
N TYR A 132 16.12 -7.58 17.64
CA TYR A 132 15.43 -8.79 17.19
C TYR A 132 15.32 -8.85 15.66
N GLN A 133 15.84 -9.92 15.05
CA GLN A 133 15.69 -10.23 13.62
C GLN A 133 15.96 -9.02 12.70
N TYR A 134 14.96 -8.52 11.98
CA TYR A 134 15.10 -7.37 11.10
C TYR A 134 14.99 -6.08 11.90
N PHE A 135 16.05 -5.76 12.66
CA PHE A 135 16.16 -4.48 13.39
C PHE A 135 14.99 -4.19 14.33
N GLY A 136 14.46 -5.22 14.98
CA GLY A 136 13.31 -5.18 15.88
C GLY A 136 12.00 -5.65 15.25
N VAL A 137 11.98 -5.90 13.95
CA VAL A 137 10.81 -6.40 13.21
C VAL A 137 10.92 -7.92 13.00
N PRO A 138 9.88 -8.70 13.38
CA PRO A 138 9.85 -10.12 13.10
C PRO A 138 9.78 -10.45 11.60
N TYR A 139 10.48 -11.48 11.13
CA TYR A 139 10.39 -11.93 9.73
C TYR A 139 8.98 -12.37 9.32
N ASN A 140 8.17 -12.79 10.30
CA ASN A 140 6.76 -13.12 10.09
C ASN A 140 5.94 -11.90 9.66
N ASN A 141 6.40 -10.66 9.95
CA ASN A 141 5.74 -9.45 9.47
C ASN A 141 5.82 -9.36 7.94
N PHE A 142 6.99 -9.58 7.34
CA PHE A 142 7.14 -9.60 5.88
C PHE A 142 6.34 -10.73 5.22
N TRP A 143 6.22 -11.87 5.89
CA TRP A 143 5.31 -12.91 5.44
C TRP A 143 3.85 -12.41 5.43
N ALA A 144 3.40 -11.83 6.55
CA ALA A 144 2.04 -11.34 6.70
C ALA A 144 1.72 -10.22 5.68
N TRP A 145 2.57 -9.20 5.55
CA TRP A 145 2.38 -8.08 4.61
C TRP A 145 2.18 -8.55 3.17
N PHE A 146 2.97 -9.54 2.72
CA PHE A 146 2.79 -10.13 1.40
C PHE A 146 1.40 -10.77 1.27
N TRP A 147 1.05 -11.66 2.19
CA TRP A 147 -0.20 -12.42 2.13
C TRP A 147 -1.45 -11.57 2.36
N VAL A 148 -1.35 -10.49 3.14
CA VAL A 148 -2.44 -9.51 3.35
C VAL A 148 -2.87 -8.90 2.03
N VAL A 149 -1.91 -8.35 1.30
CA VAL A 149 -2.19 -7.65 0.05
C VAL A 149 -2.45 -8.65 -1.08
N PHE A 150 -1.69 -9.75 -1.15
CA PHE A 150 -1.92 -10.82 -2.11
C PHE A 150 -3.34 -11.40 -1.97
N SER A 151 -3.73 -11.82 -0.76
CA SER A 151 -4.99 -12.53 -0.55
C SER A 151 -6.20 -11.65 -0.83
N PHE A 152 -6.17 -10.39 -0.39
CA PHE A 152 -7.24 -9.45 -0.70
C PHE A 152 -7.30 -9.15 -2.20
N SER A 153 -6.16 -8.85 -2.85
CA SER A 153 -6.11 -8.56 -4.28
C SER A 153 -6.60 -9.75 -5.13
N ALA A 154 -6.10 -10.95 -4.84
CA ALA A 154 -6.50 -12.18 -5.54
C ALA A 154 -8.01 -12.45 -5.36
N SER A 155 -8.51 -12.38 -4.13
CA SER A 155 -9.93 -12.61 -3.83
C SER A 155 -10.82 -11.61 -4.54
N LEU A 156 -10.47 -10.33 -4.48
CA LEU A 156 -11.25 -9.28 -5.12
C LEU A 156 -11.28 -9.44 -6.64
N ARG A 157 -10.14 -9.75 -7.27
CA ARG A 157 -10.05 -10.00 -8.72
C ARG A 157 -10.87 -11.21 -9.13
N LEU A 158 -10.78 -12.29 -8.38
CA LEU A 158 -11.54 -13.52 -8.65
C LEU A 158 -13.04 -13.27 -8.57
N LEU A 159 -13.50 -12.65 -7.47
CA LEU A 159 -14.92 -12.41 -7.23
C LEU A 159 -15.49 -11.31 -8.14
N SER A 160 -14.67 -10.37 -8.60
CA SER A 160 -15.09 -9.33 -9.56
C SER A 160 -15.48 -9.90 -10.93
N LYS A 161 -15.10 -11.14 -11.24
CA LYS A 161 -15.51 -11.84 -12.49
C LYS A 161 -16.97 -12.29 -12.47
N LEU A 162 -17.62 -12.28 -11.31
CA LEU A 162 -19.03 -12.62 -11.20
C LEU A 162 -19.90 -11.58 -11.96
N PRO A 163 -20.97 -12.02 -12.65
CA PRO A 163 -21.74 -11.12 -13.50
C PRO A 163 -22.58 -10.10 -12.71
N GLY A 164 -22.72 -8.90 -13.29
CA GLY A 164 -23.69 -7.89 -12.87
C GLY A 164 -23.48 -7.37 -11.44
N LEU A 165 -24.55 -7.39 -10.64
CA LEU A 165 -24.53 -6.87 -9.27
C LEU A 165 -23.65 -7.73 -8.34
N TRP A 166 -23.50 -9.02 -8.61
CA TRP A 166 -22.68 -9.94 -7.82
C TRP A 166 -21.21 -9.53 -7.83
N GLY A 167 -20.63 -9.30 -9.02
CA GLY A 167 -19.26 -8.84 -9.13
C GLY A 167 -19.03 -7.43 -8.60
N ARG A 168 -20.04 -6.54 -8.62
CA ARG A 168 -19.86 -5.14 -8.17
C ARG A 168 -20.00 -4.96 -6.66
N TRP A 169 -20.96 -5.64 -6.03
CA TRP A 169 -21.30 -5.42 -4.61
C TRP A 169 -20.77 -6.51 -3.69
N PHE A 170 -20.84 -7.77 -4.12
CA PHE A 170 -20.39 -8.88 -3.29
C PHE A 170 -18.89 -9.14 -3.42
N SER A 171 -18.23 -8.71 -4.51
CA SER A 171 -16.78 -8.92 -4.62
C SER A 171 -15.96 -8.21 -3.54
N PRO A 172 -16.23 -6.96 -3.13
CA PRO A 172 -15.41 -6.33 -2.10
C PRO A 172 -15.72 -6.91 -0.71
N ALA A 173 -16.99 -7.22 -0.42
CA ALA A 173 -17.37 -7.89 0.82
C ALA A 173 -16.76 -9.31 0.91
N GLY A 174 -16.83 -10.08 -0.18
CA GLY A 174 -16.22 -11.40 -0.26
C GLY A 174 -14.70 -11.34 -0.23
N ALA A 175 -14.08 -10.27 -0.75
CA ALA A 175 -12.64 -10.06 -0.65
C ALA A 175 -12.17 -9.80 0.79
N ILE A 176 -12.98 -9.14 1.62
CA ILE A 176 -12.72 -9.05 3.07
C ILE A 176 -12.69 -10.46 3.67
N LEU A 177 -13.74 -11.25 3.45
CA LEU A 177 -13.85 -12.59 4.05
C LEU A 177 -12.77 -13.57 3.55
N CYS A 178 -12.65 -13.72 2.23
CA CYS A 178 -11.67 -14.62 1.61
C CYS A 178 -10.24 -14.12 1.82
N GLY A 179 -10.01 -12.80 1.82
CA GLY A 179 -8.72 -12.18 2.12
C GLY A 179 -8.30 -12.48 3.56
N THR A 180 -9.18 -12.25 4.54
CA THR A 180 -8.90 -12.54 5.95
C THR A 180 -8.65 -14.03 6.16
N ALA A 181 -9.49 -14.90 5.59
CA ALA A 181 -9.27 -16.34 5.65
C ALA A 181 -7.91 -16.75 5.06
N GLY A 182 -7.55 -16.21 3.89
CA GLY A 182 -6.26 -16.45 3.25
C GLY A 182 -5.08 -16.09 4.16
N VAL A 183 -5.12 -14.89 4.77
CA VAL A 183 -4.06 -14.46 5.70
C VAL A 183 -3.98 -15.36 6.92
N LEU A 184 -5.11 -15.63 7.58
CA LEU A 184 -5.14 -16.47 8.78
C LEU A 184 -4.61 -17.87 8.51
N ILE A 185 -4.99 -18.47 7.38
CA ILE A 185 -4.47 -19.78 6.95
C ILE A 185 -2.96 -19.70 6.72
N THR A 186 -2.47 -18.69 6.00
CA THR A 186 -1.03 -18.57 5.73
C THR A 186 -0.22 -18.27 6.98
N ASN A 187 -0.79 -17.56 7.95
CA ASN A 187 -0.16 -17.30 9.24
C ASN A 187 -0.10 -18.57 10.09
N GLU A 188 -1.20 -19.33 10.17
CA GLU A 188 -1.20 -20.62 10.86
C GLU A 188 -0.21 -21.62 10.23
N LEU A 189 -0.12 -21.63 8.89
CA LEU A 189 0.85 -22.47 8.18
C LEU A 189 2.29 -22.12 8.56
N ILE A 190 2.64 -20.84 8.66
CA ILE A 190 4.02 -20.47 8.98
C ILE A 190 4.32 -20.64 10.47
N THR A 191 3.38 -20.34 11.37
CA THR A 191 3.58 -20.48 12.83
C THR A 191 3.58 -21.94 13.30
N SER A 192 2.96 -22.85 12.55
CA SER A 192 2.93 -24.28 12.87
C SER A 192 4.23 -25.03 12.50
N ILE A 193 5.19 -24.39 11.84
CA ILE A 193 6.50 -25.00 11.52
C ILE A 193 7.42 -24.92 12.74
N PRO A 194 7.72 -26.02 13.45
CA PRO A 194 8.48 -25.97 14.69
C PRO A 194 9.98 -25.78 14.47
N ASN A 195 10.48 -26.14 13.29
CA ASN A 195 11.90 -26.06 12.96
C ASN A 195 12.23 -24.67 12.38
N GLU A 196 13.03 -23.88 13.10
CA GLU A 196 13.37 -22.51 12.71
C GLU A 196 14.06 -22.41 11.33
N LEU A 197 14.93 -23.36 11.00
CA LEU A 197 15.60 -23.36 9.69
C LEU A 197 14.57 -23.54 8.57
N ILE A 198 13.65 -24.50 8.71
CA ILE A 198 12.57 -24.74 7.72
C ILE A 198 11.62 -23.54 7.69
N HIS A 199 11.31 -22.95 8.84
CA HIS A 199 10.47 -21.74 8.95
C HIS A 199 11.03 -20.60 8.12
N TYR A 200 12.28 -20.18 8.37
CA TYR A 200 12.88 -19.06 7.64
C TYR A 200 13.16 -19.42 6.17
N ALA A 201 13.56 -20.66 5.89
CA ALA A 201 13.71 -21.13 4.51
C ALA A 201 12.39 -21.04 3.75
N THR A 202 11.24 -21.31 4.39
CA THR A 202 9.92 -21.19 3.78
C THR A 202 9.58 -19.74 3.45
N ILE A 203 9.82 -18.80 4.37
CA ILE A 203 9.61 -17.36 4.12
C ILE A 203 10.47 -16.91 2.91
N ILE A 204 11.76 -17.24 2.93
CA ILE A 204 12.69 -16.89 1.84
C ILE A 204 12.27 -17.52 0.52
N ALA A 205 11.89 -18.80 0.53
CA ALA A 205 11.48 -19.50 -0.69
C ALA A 205 10.20 -18.89 -1.29
N VAL A 206 9.20 -18.57 -0.49
CA VAL A 206 7.93 -17.97 -0.97
C VAL A 206 8.16 -16.55 -1.48
N LEU A 207 8.77 -15.68 -0.68
CA LEU A 207 8.98 -14.29 -1.09
C LEU A 207 10.00 -14.18 -2.24
N GLY A 208 11.05 -15.00 -2.19
CA GLY A 208 12.06 -15.09 -3.24
C GLY A 208 11.50 -15.63 -4.55
N SER A 209 10.67 -16.67 -4.52
CA SER A 209 10.01 -17.19 -5.72
C SER A 209 8.99 -16.21 -6.30
N ALA A 210 8.23 -15.51 -5.45
CA ALA A 210 7.35 -14.42 -5.89
C ALA A 210 8.13 -13.32 -6.62
N LEU A 211 9.26 -12.89 -6.07
CA LEU A 211 10.13 -11.89 -6.69
C LEU A 211 10.71 -12.41 -8.02
N ILE A 212 11.28 -13.61 -8.04
CA ILE A 212 11.82 -14.24 -9.25
C ILE A 212 10.75 -14.34 -10.33
N LEU A 213 9.53 -14.76 -9.97
CA LEU A 213 8.40 -14.85 -10.89
C LEU A 213 8.13 -13.50 -11.56
N VAL A 214 8.00 -12.42 -10.78
CA VAL A 214 7.74 -11.08 -11.33
C VAL A 214 8.92 -10.60 -12.20
N LEU A 215 10.16 -10.87 -11.80
CA LEU A 215 11.35 -10.53 -12.59
C LEU A 215 11.43 -11.30 -13.92
N VAL A 216 11.02 -12.57 -13.92
CA VAL A 216 10.95 -13.41 -15.13
C VAL A 216 9.84 -12.92 -16.06
N LEU A 217 8.69 -12.53 -15.52
CA LEU A 217 7.56 -12.03 -16.30
C LEU A 217 7.79 -10.61 -16.88
N ARG A 218 8.76 -9.85 -16.33
CA ARG A 218 9.18 -8.52 -16.83
C ARG A 218 7.99 -7.59 -17.11
N PRO A 219 7.23 -7.19 -16.08
CA PRO A 219 6.07 -6.34 -16.26
C PRO A 219 6.43 -5.03 -16.96
N GLU A 220 5.75 -4.75 -18.07
CA GLU A 220 5.80 -3.46 -18.74
C GLU A 220 4.61 -2.61 -18.28
N VAL A 221 4.90 -1.41 -17.78
CA VAL A 221 3.86 -0.51 -17.26
C VAL A 221 3.41 0.45 -18.36
N SER A 222 2.13 0.38 -18.72
CA SER A 222 1.48 1.32 -19.63
C SER A 222 0.74 2.39 -18.83
N THR A 223 1.36 3.55 -18.63
CA THR A 223 0.79 4.62 -17.79
C THR A 223 0.28 5.80 -18.61
N GLN A 224 -0.98 6.18 -18.41
CA GLN A 224 -1.51 7.45 -18.89
C GLN A 224 -1.15 8.60 -17.93
N PRO A 225 -1.09 9.87 -18.38
CA PRO A 225 -0.73 11.00 -17.51
C PRO A 225 -1.65 11.19 -16.30
N HIS A 226 -2.95 10.85 -16.44
CA HIS A 226 -3.95 10.97 -15.37
C HIS A 226 -3.80 9.89 -14.28
N ASP A 227 -2.90 8.93 -14.44
CA ASP A 227 -2.68 7.83 -13.50
C ASP A 227 -1.60 8.09 -12.46
N ALA A 228 -0.94 9.25 -12.53
CA ALA A 228 0.21 9.63 -11.71
C ALA A 228 -0.02 9.56 -10.19
N PHE A 229 -1.28 9.78 -9.77
CA PHE A 229 -1.64 9.87 -8.37
C PHE A 229 -1.49 8.53 -7.62
N VAL A 230 -1.60 7.39 -8.32
CA VAL A 230 -1.45 6.05 -7.73
C VAL A 230 -0.07 5.89 -7.09
N PHE A 231 0.92 6.61 -7.62
CA PHE A 231 2.32 6.47 -7.24
C PHE A 231 2.70 7.37 -6.07
N LEU A 232 1.82 8.32 -5.68
CA LEU A 232 2.02 9.15 -4.51
C LEU A 232 1.99 8.35 -3.21
N VAL A 233 1.30 7.20 -3.19
CA VAL A 233 1.21 6.36 -2.00
C VAL A 233 2.58 5.78 -1.61
N PRO A 234 3.21 4.90 -2.39
CA PRO A 234 4.52 4.35 -2.02
C PRO A 234 5.56 5.45 -1.81
N LEU A 235 5.57 6.49 -2.65
CA LEU A 235 6.49 7.62 -2.49
C LEU A 235 6.23 8.42 -1.21
N GLY A 236 4.97 8.60 -0.82
CA GLY A 236 4.59 9.29 0.41
C GLY A 236 5.07 8.52 1.65
N PHE A 237 4.88 7.20 1.70
CA PHE A 237 5.41 6.36 2.78
C PHE A 237 6.93 6.44 2.84
N HIS A 238 7.62 6.20 1.72
CA HIS A 238 9.08 6.25 1.66
C HIS A 238 9.63 7.61 2.06
N ALA A 239 9.08 8.69 1.53
CA ALA A 239 9.49 10.05 1.87
C ALA A 239 9.26 10.34 3.35
N TYR A 240 8.10 9.97 3.89
CA TYR A 240 7.77 10.22 5.28
C TYR A 240 8.73 9.51 6.23
N PHE A 241 8.92 8.20 6.10
CA PHE A 241 9.76 7.45 7.03
C PHE A 241 11.25 7.74 6.84
N LEU A 242 11.68 8.10 5.63
CA LEU A 242 13.05 8.58 5.41
C LEU A 242 13.27 9.94 6.08
N ILE A 243 12.35 10.90 5.92
CA ILE A 243 12.45 12.23 6.55
C ILE A 243 12.33 12.12 8.07
N ALA A 244 11.29 11.47 8.57
CA ALA A 244 11.06 11.30 10.01
C ALA A 244 12.21 10.52 10.66
N GLY A 245 12.70 9.47 9.99
CA GLY A 245 13.84 8.69 10.43
C GLY A 245 15.15 9.49 10.49
N LEU A 246 15.39 10.38 9.53
CA LEU A 246 16.56 11.29 9.54
C LEU A 246 16.43 12.36 10.63
N VAL A 247 15.27 13.01 10.74
CA VAL A 247 15.02 14.08 11.72
C VAL A 247 15.12 13.56 13.15
N SER A 248 14.65 12.33 13.40
CA SER A 248 14.72 11.69 14.71
C SER A 248 16.05 11.00 15.01
N ASN A 249 16.94 10.88 14.02
CA ASN A 249 18.09 9.96 14.00
C ASN A 249 17.75 8.47 14.10
N ALA A 250 16.46 8.08 14.12
CA ALA A 250 16.05 6.68 14.23
C ALA A 250 16.57 5.79 13.10
N ILE A 251 16.77 6.36 11.90
CA ILE A 251 17.24 5.62 10.73
C ILE A 251 18.77 5.47 10.68
N LEU A 252 19.48 6.18 11.56
CA LEU A 252 20.94 6.17 11.63
C LEU A 252 21.47 5.10 12.58
N ASP A 253 20.59 4.47 13.36
CA ASP A 253 20.96 3.41 14.31
C ASP A 253 20.02 2.18 14.22
N PRO A 254 20.46 1.10 13.54
CA PRO A 254 21.73 0.99 12.82
C PRO A 254 21.71 1.76 11.48
N PRO A 255 22.87 2.21 10.97
CA PRO A 255 22.95 2.97 9.72
C PRO A 255 22.50 2.18 8.49
N PHE A 256 22.42 0.85 8.62
CA PHE A 256 21.89 -0.02 7.57
C PHE A 256 20.41 0.26 7.25
N LEU A 257 19.63 0.77 8.22
CA LEU A 257 18.24 1.18 7.96
C LEU A 257 18.16 2.28 6.90
N LEU A 258 19.07 3.25 6.94
CA LEU A 258 19.13 4.30 5.91
C LEU A 258 19.40 3.70 4.53
N VAL A 259 20.32 2.74 4.45
CA VAL A 259 20.64 2.05 3.18
C VAL A 259 19.41 1.33 2.64
N VAL A 260 18.68 0.59 3.48
CA VAL A 260 17.48 -0.12 3.04
C VAL A 260 16.36 0.84 2.64
N SER A 261 16.08 1.88 3.43
CA SER A 261 15.04 2.84 3.09
C SER A 261 15.35 3.61 1.81
N MET A 262 16.62 3.97 1.58
CA MET A 262 17.05 4.56 0.31
C MET A 262 16.89 3.57 -0.85
N ALA A 263 17.31 2.32 -0.69
CA ALA A 263 17.19 1.29 -1.72
C ALA A 263 15.71 1.03 -2.10
N MET A 264 14.84 0.87 -1.11
CA MET A 264 13.40 0.65 -1.34
C MET A 264 12.74 1.87 -2.00
N CYS A 265 13.10 3.08 -1.58
CA CYS A 265 12.64 4.32 -2.21
C CYS A 265 13.12 4.44 -3.67
N ILE A 266 14.38 4.12 -3.95
CA ILE A 266 14.93 4.12 -5.32
C ILE A 266 14.22 3.09 -6.19
N ILE A 267 13.95 1.89 -5.68
CA ILE A 267 13.18 0.86 -6.39
C ILE A 267 11.77 1.39 -6.69
N ALA A 268 11.09 2.00 -5.71
CA ALA A 268 9.78 2.61 -5.90
C ALA A 268 9.82 3.71 -6.97
N LEU A 269 10.78 4.64 -6.91
CA LEU A 269 10.95 5.68 -7.92
C LEU A 269 11.20 5.10 -9.31
N TRP A 270 12.06 4.08 -9.40
CA TRP A 270 12.39 3.42 -10.67
C TRP A 270 11.17 2.72 -11.28
N LEU A 271 10.38 1.99 -10.49
CA LEU A 271 9.15 1.34 -10.95
C LEU A 271 8.12 2.35 -11.47
N HIS A 272 8.09 3.55 -10.90
CA HIS A 272 7.12 4.60 -11.23
C HIS A 272 7.63 5.67 -12.20
N ARG A 273 8.87 5.57 -12.69
CA ARG A 273 9.56 6.60 -13.48
C ARG A 273 8.79 7.07 -14.73
N ASN A 274 8.22 6.15 -15.50
CA ASN A 274 7.51 6.48 -16.75
C ASN A 274 6.27 7.31 -16.46
N ALA A 275 5.60 6.98 -15.37
CA ALA A 275 4.38 7.63 -14.96
C ALA A 275 4.64 9.03 -14.40
N LEU A 276 5.70 9.18 -13.59
CA LEU A 276 6.19 10.48 -13.10
C LEU A 276 6.60 11.38 -14.28
N ASN A 277 7.32 10.83 -15.26
CA ASN A 277 7.71 11.55 -16.46
C ASN A 277 6.50 12.02 -17.28
N ASN A 278 5.48 11.16 -17.45
CA ASN A 278 4.27 11.50 -18.17
C ASN A 278 3.48 12.61 -17.46
N TRP A 279 3.38 12.55 -16.13
CA TRP A 279 2.74 13.59 -15.31
C TRP A 279 3.46 14.94 -15.42
N TYR A 280 4.79 14.92 -15.31
CA TYR A 280 5.59 16.13 -15.45
C TYR A 280 5.39 16.77 -16.82
N ARG A 281 5.45 15.97 -17.89
CA ARG A 281 5.20 16.45 -19.27
C ARG A 281 3.80 17.01 -19.46
N SER A 282 2.76 16.39 -18.90
CA SER A 282 1.39 16.90 -19.04
C SER A 282 1.17 18.24 -18.34
N ASN A 283 1.85 18.49 -17.22
CA ASN A 283 1.73 19.75 -16.47
C ASN A 283 2.67 20.84 -16.98
N ALA A 284 3.79 20.47 -17.61
CA ALA A 284 4.69 21.41 -18.28
C ALA A 284 4.10 22.01 -19.56
N VAL A 285 3.00 21.45 -20.09
CA VAL A 285 2.36 21.86 -21.36
C VAL A 285 1.04 22.64 -21.12
N ALA A 286 0.73 23.09 -19.91
CA ALA A 286 -0.41 24.00 -19.69
C ALA A 286 -0.12 25.40 -20.31
N PRO A 287 -1.10 26.05 -20.96
CA PRO A 287 -0.89 26.72 -22.24
C PRO A 287 -0.40 28.17 -22.12
N GLU A 288 0.77 28.46 -22.69
CA GLU A 288 0.90 29.71 -23.42
C GLU A 288 0.11 29.54 -24.74
N ASP A 289 -0.81 30.47 -24.96
CA ASP A 289 -1.53 30.69 -26.22
C ASP A 289 -2.82 29.88 -26.48
N THR A 290 -3.91 30.30 -25.82
CA THR A 290 -5.22 30.36 -26.49
C THR A 290 -5.64 31.82 -26.63
N GLY A 291 -4.89 32.57 -27.45
CA GLY A 291 -5.34 33.85 -27.96
C GLY A 291 -6.63 33.73 -28.77
N SER A 292 -7.55 34.66 -28.51
CA SER A 292 -8.32 35.37 -29.55
C SER A 292 -8.79 34.55 -30.78
N SER A 293 -9.89 33.79 -30.67
CA SER A 293 -10.67 33.42 -31.86
C SER A 293 -12.16 33.20 -31.60
N ARG A 294 -12.74 33.89 -30.60
CA ARG A 294 -14.16 33.77 -30.24
C ARG A 294 -14.94 35.07 -30.46
N LYS A 295 -14.84 35.65 -31.66
CA LYS A 295 -15.78 36.65 -32.18
C LYS A 295 -15.78 36.57 -33.70
N GLU A 296 -16.70 35.79 -34.28
CA GLU A 296 -17.30 35.99 -35.62
C GLU A 296 -18.09 34.75 -36.04
N TYR A 297 -19.23 34.51 -35.40
CA TYR A 297 -20.31 33.68 -35.98
C TYR A 297 -21.61 34.07 -35.26
N ASN A 298 -22.08 35.30 -35.48
CA ASN A 298 -23.43 35.72 -35.10
C ASN A 298 -23.85 36.95 -35.92
N THR A 299 -23.88 36.79 -37.24
CA THR A 299 -24.66 37.66 -38.11
C THR A 299 -25.13 36.84 -39.32
N PHE A 300 -26.36 37.09 -39.76
CA PHE A 300 -27.10 36.44 -40.86
C PHE A 300 -27.98 35.23 -40.50
N LYS A 301 -29.17 35.54 -39.97
CA LYS A 301 -30.45 35.09 -40.54
C LYS A 301 -31.62 35.86 -39.90
N LYS A 302 -31.98 37.00 -40.50
CA LYS A 302 -33.32 37.60 -40.44
C LYS A 302 -33.49 38.50 -41.68
N THR A 303 -34.15 37.95 -42.69
CA THR A 303 -35.01 38.61 -43.69
C THR A 303 -35.70 37.48 -44.44
#